data_AF-A0A924XSJ3-F1
#
_entry.id   AF-A0A924XSJ3-F1
#
_cell.length_a   1.000
_cell.length_b   1.000
_cell.length_c   1.000
_cell.angle_alpha   90.00
_cell.angle_beta   90.00
_cell.angle_gamma   90.00
#
_symmetry.space_group_name_H-M   'P 1'
#
loop_
_entity.id
_entity.type
_entity.pdbx_description
1 polymer ?
#
loop_
_entity_poly.entity_id
_entity_poly.type
_entity_poly.pdbx_seq_one_letter_code
_entity_poly.pdbx_strand_id
1 'polypeptide(L)'
;MTELGGLTPGPGSELGPVPGWIDIERRLVAVMAMDVAGYSRLMGQDEVGTFTRMRDLMRGLVAPAVTEAGGIIVKGTGDGAIVTFPAAAAAVRCA
;
A
#
# COMPACT_ATOMS: atom_id res chain seq x y z
N MET A 1 -56.47 4.06 2.05
CA MET A 1 -56.23 5.47 2.39
C MET A 1 -55.24 5.46 3.56
N THR A 2 -53.94 5.27 3.30
CA THR A 2 -52.86 6.31 3.27
C THR A 2 -52.71 7.01 4.65
N GLU A 3 -51.58 7.06 5.36
CA GLU A 3 -50.14 6.90 5.07
C GLU A 3 -49.36 6.46 6.33
N LEU A 4 -48.24 5.76 6.12
CA LEU A 4 -47.14 5.62 7.07
C LEU A 4 -46.36 6.95 7.10
N GLY A 5 -46.64 7.80 8.10
CA GLY A 5 -45.90 9.04 8.32
C GLY A 5 -44.46 8.76 8.75
N GLY A 6 -43.51 9.23 7.95
CA GLY A 6 -42.07 9.12 8.20
C GLY A 6 -41.65 9.81 9.50
N LEU A 7 -40.84 9.11 10.28
CA LEU A 7 -40.18 9.67 11.45
C LEU A 7 -39.00 10.54 10.96
N THR A 8 -39.22 11.84 10.77
CA THR A 8 -38.12 12.79 10.61
C THR A 8 -37.42 12.95 11.96
N PRO A 9 -36.11 12.69 12.09
CA PRO A 9 -35.40 12.95 13.33
C PRO A 9 -35.38 14.47 13.60
N GLY A 10 -35.79 14.85 14.81
CA GLY A 10 -35.84 16.25 15.25
C GLY A 10 -34.45 16.85 15.48
N PRO A 11 -34.33 18.19 15.50
CA PRO A 11 -33.06 18.85 15.73
C PRO A 11 -32.72 18.79 17.22
N GLY A 12 -31.59 18.16 17.59
CA GLY A 12 -31.06 18.23 18.96
C GLY A 12 -30.60 16.93 19.61
N SER A 13 -30.12 15.92 18.87
CA SER A 13 -29.43 14.79 19.51
C SER A 13 -27.94 15.10 19.71
N GLU A 14 -27.58 15.48 20.93
CA GLU A 14 -26.22 15.51 21.51
C GLU A 14 -25.61 14.09 21.60
N LEU A 15 -25.48 13.41 20.48
CA LEU A 15 -24.56 12.30 20.36
C LEU A 15 -23.25 12.90 19.89
N GLY A 16 -22.24 12.91 20.77
CA GLY A 16 -20.86 13.23 20.41
C GLY A 16 -20.39 12.38 19.22
N PRO A 17 -19.26 12.73 18.58
CA PRO A 17 -18.83 12.10 17.33
C PRO A 17 -18.86 10.57 17.49
N VAL A 18 -19.83 9.94 16.84
CA VAL A 18 -19.82 8.49 16.63
C VAL A 18 -18.43 8.18 16.07
N PRO A 19 -17.70 7.17 16.58
CA PRO A 19 -16.41 6.79 16.03
C PRO A 19 -16.65 6.50 14.55
N GLY A 20 -16.30 7.49 13.73
CA GLY A 20 -16.47 7.45 12.30
C GLY A 20 -15.74 6.21 11.84
N TRP A 21 -16.48 5.32 11.19
CA TRP A 21 -15.93 4.24 10.41
C TRP A 21 -14.68 4.76 9.69
N ILE A 22 -13.60 3.97 9.73
CA ILE A 22 -12.29 4.22 9.10
C ILE A 22 -12.41 5.28 8.02
N ASP A 23 -11.76 6.43 8.17
CA ASP A 23 -11.75 7.48 7.13
C ASP A 23 -11.13 6.87 5.86
N ILE A 24 -12.00 6.38 4.96
CA ILE A 24 -11.57 5.66 3.76
C ILE A 24 -11.27 6.70 2.69
N GLU A 25 -10.00 7.07 2.62
CA GLU A 25 -9.49 7.88 1.50
C GLU A 25 -9.49 7.03 0.22
N ARG A 26 -10.29 7.45 -0.77
CA ARG A 26 -10.30 6.84 -2.11
C ARG A 26 -9.48 7.70 -3.06
N ARG A 27 -8.47 7.09 -3.68
CA ARG A 27 -7.61 7.74 -4.68
C ARG A 27 -7.24 6.78 -5.81
N LEU A 28 -7.05 7.33 -7.01
CA LEU A 28 -6.48 6.60 -8.14
C LEU A 28 -4.94 6.61 -8.01
N VAL A 29 -4.32 5.44 -8.03
CA VAL A 29 -2.87 5.26 -7.94
C VAL A 29 -2.40 4.20 -8.92
N ALA A 30 -1.13 4.27 -9.33
CA ALA A 30 -0.47 3.16 -9.99
C ALA A 30 0.09 2.20 -8.92
N VAL A 31 -0.17 0.90 -9.09
CA VAL A 31 0.35 -0.14 -8.19
C VAL A 31 1.41 -0.94 -8.93
N MET A 32 2.60 -1.03 -8.36
CA MET A 32 3.70 -1.88 -8.82
C MET A 32 3.86 -3.05 -7.85
N ALA A 33 3.95 -4.26 -8.40
CA ALA A 33 4.40 -5.44 -7.67
C ALA A 33 5.78 -5.84 -8.22
N MET A 34 6.72 -6.08 -7.31
CA MET A 34 8.07 -6.55 -7.64
C MET A 34 8.42 -7.75 -6.78
N ASP A 35 9.30 -8.62 -7.30
CA ASP A 35 9.73 -9.85 -6.64
C ASP A 35 11.15 -10.24 -7.07
N VAL A 36 11.85 -11.04 -6.26
CA VAL A 36 13.21 -11.53 -6.58
C VAL A 36 13.12 -12.76 -7.48
N ALA A 37 13.57 -12.62 -8.72
CA ALA A 37 13.61 -13.73 -9.66
C ALA A 37 14.45 -14.91 -9.14
N GLY A 38 13.82 -16.08 -9.00
CA GLY A 38 14.49 -17.30 -8.56
C GLY A 38 14.86 -17.32 -7.07
N TYR A 39 14.20 -16.52 -6.24
CA TYR A 39 14.46 -16.42 -4.80
C TYR A 39 14.58 -17.77 -4.10
N SER A 40 13.63 -18.69 -4.33
CA SER A 40 13.68 -20.01 -3.68
C SER A 40 14.95 -20.80 -4.02
N ARG A 41 15.44 -20.69 -5.25
CA ARG A 41 16.71 -21.33 -5.67
C ARG A 41 17.89 -20.67 -4.99
N LEU A 42 17.92 -19.33 -4.91
CA LEU A 42 18.99 -18.57 -4.26
C LEU A 42 19.04 -18.89 -2.76
N MET A 43 17.89 -18.89 -2.09
CA MET A 43 17.74 -19.27 -0.68
C MET A 43 18.20 -20.71 -0.42
N GLY A 44 17.90 -21.65 -1.32
CA GLY A 44 18.37 -23.03 -1.20
C GLY A 44 19.87 -23.22 -1.42
N GLN A 45 20.54 -22.29 -2.11
CA GLN A 45 21.99 -22.34 -2.37
C GLN A 45 22.80 -21.61 -1.27
N ASP A 46 22.33 -20.46 -0.83
CA ASP A 46 22.97 -19.63 0.18
C ASP A 46 21.90 -18.76 0.87
N GLU A 47 21.35 -19.26 1.97
CA GLU A 47 20.28 -18.61 2.72
C GLU A 47 20.71 -17.23 3.25
N VAL A 48 21.81 -17.21 4.01
CA VAL A 48 22.27 -15.99 4.71
C VAL A 48 22.75 -14.94 3.71
N GLY A 49 23.49 -15.35 2.68
CA GLY A 49 23.96 -14.44 1.64
C GLY A 49 22.82 -13.87 0.82
N THR A 50 21.82 -14.68 0.46
CA THR A 50 20.64 -14.21 -0.29
C THR A 50 19.84 -13.20 0.53
N PHE A 51 19.54 -13.52 1.79
CA PHE A 51 18.80 -12.61 2.67
C PHE A 51 19.55 -11.28 2.88
N THR A 52 20.86 -11.34 3.13
CA THR A 52 21.69 -10.15 3.34
C THR A 52 21.70 -9.25 2.11
N ARG A 53 21.95 -9.82 0.92
CA ARG A 53 21.96 -9.07 -0.35
C ARG A 53 20.60 -8.46 -0.66
N MET A 54 19.53 -9.22 -0.47
CA MET A 54 18.16 -8.73 -0.67
C MET A 54 17.85 -7.54 0.25
N ARG A 55 18.14 -7.68 1.55
CA ARG A 55 17.93 -6.60 2.53
C ARG A 55 18.72 -5.34 2.17
N ASP A 56 19.98 -5.51 1.77
CA ASP A 56 20.86 -4.40 1.46
C ASP A 56 20.45 -3.71 0.15
N LEU A 57 20.01 -4.46 -0.87
CA LEU A 57 19.40 -3.90 -2.09
C LEU A 57 18.11 -3.14 -1.78
N MET A 58 17.24 -3.71 -0.95
CA MET A 58 15.99 -3.07 -0.56
C MET A 58 16.22 -1.72 0.13
N ARG A 59 17.22 -1.65 1.04
CA ARG A 59 17.55 -0.42 1.77
C ARG A 59 18.39 0.57 0.96
N GLY A 60 19.35 0.08 0.20
CA GLY A 60 20.37 0.90 -0.47
C GLY A 60 19.98 1.38 -1.86
N LEU A 61 19.06 0.68 -2.53
CA LEU A 61 18.68 0.99 -3.90
C LEU A 61 17.16 1.15 -4.07
N VAL A 62 16.37 0.14 -3.68
CA VAL A 62 14.94 0.11 -3.97
C VAL A 62 14.18 1.21 -3.22
N ALA A 63 14.30 1.28 -1.88
CA ALA A 63 13.58 2.28 -1.09
C ALA A 63 13.95 3.74 -1.47
N PRO A 64 15.22 4.08 -1.73
CA PRO A 64 15.59 5.38 -2.29
C PRO A 64 14.95 5.66 -3.66
N ALA A 65 15.05 4.74 -4.62
CA ALA A 65 14.49 4.92 -5.96
C ALA A 65 12.96 5.11 -5.94
N VAL A 66 12.27 4.32 -5.11
CA VAL A 66 10.82 4.47 -4.88
C VAL A 66 10.51 5.85 -4.33
N THR A 67 11.27 6.31 -3.34
CA THR A 67 11.07 7.62 -2.70
C THR A 67 11.30 8.76 -3.70
N GLU A 68 12.37 8.69 -4.50
CA GLU A 68 12.70 9.68 -5.52
C GLU A 68 11.62 9.80 -6.60
N ALA A 69 11.00 8.68 -6.98
CA ALA A 69 9.88 8.66 -7.91
C ALA A 69 8.52 9.01 -7.27
N GLY A 70 8.49 9.41 -5.99
CA GLY A 70 7.28 9.77 -5.26
C GLY A 70 6.37 8.58 -4.92
N GLY A 71 6.93 7.37 -4.89
CA GLY A 71 6.24 6.15 -4.53
C GLY A 71 6.23 5.89 -3.02
N ILE A 72 5.32 5.01 -2.61
CA ILE A 72 5.15 4.56 -1.22
C ILE A 72 5.12 3.03 -1.21
N ILE A 73 6.05 2.42 -0.48
CA ILE A 73 6.03 0.98 -0.22
C ILE A 73 4.88 0.70 0.76
N VAL A 74 3.83 0.04 0.27
CA VAL A 74 2.65 -0.31 1.07
C VAL A 74 2.90 -1.56 1.89
N LYS A 75 3.65 -2.52 1.33
CA LYS A 75 3.99 -3.76 2.02
C LYS A 75 5.27 -4.36 1.44
N GLY A 76 6.21 -4.72 2.31
CA GLY A 76 7.25 -5.71 1.99
C GLY A 76 6.76 -7.09 2.41
N THR A 77 6.72 -8.05 1.50
CA THR A 77 6.32 -9.43 1.80
C THR A 77 7.39 -10.39 1.27
N GLY A 78 8.16 -10.99 2.18
CA GLY A 78 9.22 -11.92 1.80
C GLY A 78 10.28 -11.25 0.92
N ASP A 79 10.37 -11.75 -0.30
CA ASP A 79 11.21 -11.29 -1.40
C ASP A 79 10.58 -10.22 -2.29
N GLY A 80 9.28 -9.99 -2.14
CA GLY A 80 8.54 -9.02 -2.93
C GLY A 80 8.14 -7.75 -2.19
N ALA A 81 7.73 -6.76 -2.97
CA ALA A 81 7.16 -5.52 -2.47
C ALA A 81 5.97 -5.05 -3.31
N ILE A 82 4.99 -4.45 -2.64
CA ILE A 82 3.90 -3.71 -3.27
C ILE A 82 4.14 -2.22 -3.03
N VAL A 83 4.20 -1.46 -4.13
CA VAL A 83 4.49 -0.04 -4.14
C VAL A 83 3.36 0.71 -4.85
N THR A 84 2.96 1.86 -4.31
CA THR A 84 2.00 2.75 -4.95
C THR A 84 2.70 4.02 -5.43
N PHE A 85 2.29 4.53 -6.59
CA PHE A 85 2.80 5.77 -7.19
C PHE A 85 1.62 6.69 -7.56
N PRO A 86 1.84 8.01 -7.60
CA PRO A 86 0.81 8.98 -7.99
C PRO A 86 0.39 8.86 -9.46
N ALA A 87 1.23 8.26 -10.31
CA ALA A 87 0.94 8.07 -11.73
C ALA A 87 1.68 6.84 -12.31
N ALA A 88 1.14 6.26 -13.37
CA ALA A 88 1.78 5.14 -14.07
C ALA A 88 3.17 5.50 -14.61
N ALA A 89 3.36 6.72 -15.13
CA ALA A 89 4.65 7.18 -15.61
C ALA A 89 5.71 7.29 -14.49
N ALA A 90 5.31 7.59 -13.26
CA ALA A 90 6.22 7.61 -12.11
C ALA A 90 6.66 6.18 -11.74
N ALA A 91 5.72 5.23 -11.74
CA ALA A 91 6.03 3.81 -11.53
C ALA A 91 7.00 3.30 -12.60
N VAL A 92 6.77 3.61 -13.89
CA VAL A 92 7.64 3.16 -14.99
C VAL A 92 9.04 3.80 -14.92
N ARG A 93 9.18 5.05 -14.49
CA ARG A 93 10.50 5.67 -14.30
C ARG A 93 11.26 5.10 -13.10
N CYS A 94 10.56 4.56 -12.11
CA CYS A 94 11.16 3.93 -10.95
C CYS A 94 11.69 2.51 -11.23
N ALA A 95 11.04 1.79 -12.14
CA ALA A 95 11.38 0.41 -12.51
C ALA A 95 12.63 0.35 -13.39
#